data_AF-A0A6H1R1C8-F1
#
_entry.id   AF-A0A6H1R1C8-F1
#
_cell.length_a   1.000
_cell.length_b   1.000
_cell.length_c   1.000
_cell.angle_alpha   90.00
_cell.angle_beta   90.00
_cell.angle_gamma   90.00
#
_symmetry.space_group_name_H-M   'P 1'
#
loop_
_entity.id
_entity.type
_entity.pdbx_description
1 polymer ?
#
loop_
_entity_poly.entity_id
_entity_poly.type
_entity_poly.pdbx_seq_one_letter_code
_entity_poly.pdbx_strand_id
1 'polypeptide(L)'
;MASTELEKKPSQAIDPAEEPSVEWGWHGGFPKGTQFMGWFSVVACLAMLIGNHQGIFSGGEHFKTEDGYLVFIAAVLVIGLLIDLRKKRTAWRR
;
A
#
# COMPACT_ATOMS: atom_id res chain seq x y z
N MET A 1 14.55 42.59 1.44
CA MET A 1 14.30 41.65 0.33
C MET A 1 14.72 40.28 0.81
N ALA A 2 13.79 39.54 1.42
CA ALA A 2 14.07 38.18 1.90
C ALA A 2 13.97 37.24 0.70
N SER A 3 15.06 36.56 0.37
CA SER A 3 15.15 35.56 -0.68
C SER A 3 14.24 34.38 -0.32
N THR A 4 13.02 34.37 -0.86
CA THR A 4 12.06 33.26 -0.73
C THR A 4 12.33 32.14 -1.74
N GLU A 5 13.59 31.94 -2.12
CA GLU A 5 14.00 30.78 -2.90
C GLU A 5 14.17 29.63 -1.92
N LEU A 6 13.07 28.94 -1.61
CA LEU A 6 13.13 27.63 -0.99
C LEU A 6 13.92 26.73 -1.92
N GLU A 7 15.18 26.49 -1.58
CA GLU A 7 16.09 25.58 -2.28
C GLU A 7 15.33 24.27 -2.57
N LYS A 8 15.02 24.04 -3.85
CA LYS A 8 14.22 22.93 -4.34
C LYS A 8 15.03 21.65 -4.12
N LYS A 9 14.94 21.08 -2.91
CA LYS A 9 15.72 19.90 -2.53
C LYS A 9 15.42 18.78 -3.51
N PRO A 10 16.45 18.20 -4.17
CA PRO A 10 16.26 17.25 -5.27
C PRO A 10 15.86 15.84 -4.79
N SER A 11 15.17 15.71 -3.66
CA SER A 11 14.90 14.40 -3.07
C SER A 11 13.84 13.60 -3.84
N GLN A 12 13.06 14.23 -4.72
CA GLN A 12 11.99 13.58 -5.50
C GLN A 12 11.54 14.46 -6.69
N ALA A 13 12.45 14.81 -7.61
CA ALA A 13 12.06 15.56 -8.81
C ALA A 13 11.23 14.66 -9.74
N ILE A 14 9.91 14.63 -9.52
CA ILE A 14 8.93 14.11 -10.48
C ILE A 14 8.97 15.03 -11.69
N ASP A 15 9.06 14.46 -12.89
CA ASP A 15 9.10 15.23 -14.13
C ASP A 15 7.79 16.03 -14.27
N PRO A 16 7.83 17.37 -14.42
CA PRO A 16 6.65 18.18 -14.69
C PRO A 16 5.89 17.74 -15.97
N ALA A 17 6.54 17.04 -16.89
CA ALA A 17 5.89 16.44 -18.05
C ALA A 17 4.98 15.24 -17.70
N GLU A 18 5.30 14.50 -16.62
CA GLU A 18 4.50 13.38 -16.12
C GLU A 18 3.39 13.84 -15.17
N GLU A 19 3.65 14.83 -14.31
CA GLU A 19 2.66 15.45 -13.41
C GLU A 19 2.78 16.99 -13.43
N PRO A 20 1.94 17.70 -14.22
CA PRO A 20 2.03 19.17 -14.37
C PRO A 20 1.63 19.94 -13.11
N SER A 21 0.95 19.29 -12.16
CA SER A 21 0.62 19.88 -10.87
C SER A 21 1.74 19.79 -9.84
N VAL A 22 2.91 19.16 -10.14
CA VAL A 22 4.08 19.01 -9.24
C VAL A 22 4.41 20.25 -8.41
N GLU A 23 4.19 21.45 -8.97
CA GLU A 23 4.43 22.74 -8.32
C GLU A 23 3.52 23.04 -7.12
N TRP A 24 2.35 22.41 -6.98
CA TRP A 24 1.38 22.62 -5.90
C TRP A 24 1.70 21.79 -4.63
N GLY A 25 2.70 20.91 -4.70
CA GLY A 25 3.36 20.32 -3.54
C GLY A 25 2.70 19.09 -2.90
N TRP A 26 1.51 18.66 -3.33
CA TRP A 26 0.85 17.43 -2.84
C TRP A 26 1.24 16.18 -3.65
N HIS A 27 2.34 16.27 -4.40
CA HIS A 27 2.80 15.26 -5.35
C HIS A 27 3.97 14.50 -4.75
N GLY A 28 3.88 13.18 -4.74
CA GLY A 28 4.88 12.34 -4.09
C GLY A 28 4.34 10.97 -3.74
N GLY A 29 4.87 9.95 -4.40
CA GLY A 29 4.69 8.57 -3.94
C GLY A 29 5.49 8.33 -2.66
N PHE A 30 4.94 7.55 -1.73
CA PHE A 30 5.69 7.03 -0.59
C PHE A 30 5.88 5.52 -0.74
N PRO A 31 6.70 5.05 -1.70
CA PRO A 31 6.71 3.65 -2.15
C PRO A 31 7.05 2.64 -1.05
N LYS A 32 7.82 3.05 -0.03
CA LYS A 32 8.11 2.25 1.15
C LYS A 32 6.93 2.21 2.12
N GLY A 33 6.28 3.35 2.38
CA GLY A 33 5.11 3.39 3.25
C GLY A 33 3.88 2.72 2.64
N THR A 34 3.67 2.80 1.32
CA THR A 34 2.62 2.04 0.64
C THR A 34 2.82 0.53 0.83
N GLN A 35 4.06 0.05 0.72
CA GLN A 35 4.36 -1.37 0.96
C GLN A 35 4.15 -1.74 2.44
N PHE A 36 4.63 -0.92 3.37
CA PHE A 36 4.44 -1.16 4.80
C PHE A 36 2.96 -1.21 5.19
N MET A 37 2.18 -0.20 4.79
CA MET A 37 0.74 -0.13 5.07
C MET A 37 -0.02 -1.25 4.37
N GLY A 38 0.38 -1.65 3.16
CA GLY A 38 -0.20 -2.79 2.47
C GLY A 38 -0.01 -4.10 3.24
N TRP A 39 1.21 -4.40 3.67
CA TRP A 39 1.48 -5.60 4.48
C TRP A 39 0.83 -5.54 5.86
N PHE A 40 0.78 -4.36 6.48
CA PHE A 40 0.02 -4.15 7.71
C PHE A 40 -1.46 -4.50 7.53
N SER A 41 -2.10 -4.04 6.44
CA SER A 41 -3.49 -4.38 6.13
C SER A 41 -3.69 -5.88 5.91
N VAL A 42 -2.76 -6.58 5.25
CA VAL A 42 -2.80 -8.05 5.10
C VAL A 42 -2.81 -8.71 6.48
N VAL A 43 -1.89 -8.32 7.37
CA VAL A 43 -1.81 -8.87 8.72
C VAL A 43 -3.08 -8.57 9.51
N ALA A 44 -3.62 -7.35 9.41
CA ALA A 44 -4.85 -6.96 10.08
C ALA A 44 -6.05 -7.83 9.63
N CYS A 45 -6.24 -8.02 8.32
CA CYS A 45 -7.31 -8.88 7.80
C CYS A 45 -7.20 -10.33 8.30
N LEU A 46 -5.99 -10.89 8.35
CA LEU A 46 -5.79 -12.26 8.85
C LEU A 46 -5.95 -12.35 10.36
N ALA A 47 -5.53 -11.32 11.12
CA ALA A 47 -5.74 -11.25 12.56
C ALA A 47 -7.23 -11.20 12.92
N MET A 48 -8.08 -10.57 12.09
CA MET A 48 -9.52 -10.50 12.29
C MET A 48 -10.24 -11.87 12.18
N LEU A 49 -9.56 -12.91 11.69
CA LEU A 49 -10.08 -14.28 11.75
C LEU A 49 -10.03 -14.86 13.18
N ILE A 50 -9.29 -14.21 14.08
CA ILE A 50 -9.15 -14.57 15.49
C ILE A 50 -9.90 -13.52 16.32
N GLY A 51 -11.00 -13.90 16.96
CA GLY A 51 -11.75 -12.95 17.78
C GLY A 51 -13.19 -13.38 18.04
N ASN A 52 -14.01 -12.44 18.52
CA ASN A 52 -15.36 -12.74 19.00
C ASN A 52 -16.31 -13.35 17.93
N HIS A 53 -15.98 -13.18 16.65
CA HIS A 53 -16.62 -13.93 15.59
C HIS A 53 -16.19 -15.41 15.72
N GLN A 54 -17.13 -16.28 16.12
CA GLN A 54 -16.98 -17.75 16.10
C GLN A 54 -16.75 -18.26 14.66
N GLY A 55 -15.57 -18.01 14.12
CA GLY A 55 -15.14 -18.30 12.75
C GLY A 55 -14.10 -19.40 12.71
N ILE A 56 -13.48 -19.59 11.55
CA ILE A 56 -12.60 -20.75 11.28
C ILE A 56 -11.45 -20.92 12.28
N PHE A 57 -10.84 -19.82 12.76
CA PHE A 57 -9.72 -19.87 13.71
C PHE A 57 -10.12 -19.58 15.16
N SER A 58 -11.39 -19.21 15.41
CA SER A 58 -11.88 -18.87 16.75
C SER A 58 -12.80 -19.93 17.37
N GLY A 59 -12.78 -21.16 16.84
CA GLY A 59 -13.53 -22.28 17.40
C GLY A 59 -14.98 -22.39 16.94
N GLY A 60 -15.38 -21.67 15.88
CA GLY A 60 -16.68 -21.87 15.25
C GLY A 60 -16.74 -23.19 14.48
N GLU A 61 -17.87 -23.89 14.52
CA GLU A 61 -18.05 -25.18 13.83
C GLU A 61 -18.04 -25.06 12.30
N HIS A 62 -18.32 -23.87 11.75
CA HIS A 62 -18.52 -23.67 10.32
C HIS A 62 -17.75 -22.47 9.78
N PHE A 63 -17.28 -22.62 8.53
CA PHE A 63 -16.74 -21.53 7.75
C PHE A 63 -17.82 -20.47 7.52
N LYS A 64 -17.51 -19.21 7.84
CA LYS A 64 -18.43 -18.11 7.60
C LYS A 64 -18.08 -17.32 6.36
N THR A 65 -19.09 -16.64 5.83
CA THR A 65 -18.91 -15.80 4.65
C THR A 65 -17.92 -14.67 4.92
N GLU A 66 -17.90 -14.10 6.13
CA GLU A 66 -16.93 -13.05 6.49
C GLU A 66 -15.48 -13.54 6.46
N ASP A 67 -15.20 -14.75 6.95
CA ASP A 67 -13.87 -15.38 6.88
C ASP A 67 -13.40 -15.48 5.42
N GLY A 68 -14.31 -15.86 4.52
CA GLY A 68 -14.03 -15.93 3.07
C GLY A 68 -13.67 -14.58 2.47
N TYR A 69 -14.38 -13.52 2.84
CA TYR A 69 -14.05 -12.16 2.38
C TYR A 69 -12.70 -11.68 2.93
N LEU A 70 -12.41 -11.93 4.21
CA LEU A 70 -11.13 -11.55 4.82
C LEU A 70 -9.96 -12.24 4.14
N VAL A 71 -10.05 -13.56 3.91
CA VAL A 71 -9.01 -14.33 3.20
C VAL A 71 -8.88 -13.88 1.74
N PHE A 72 -9.99 -13.67 1.04
CA PHE A 72 -9.98 -13.22 -0.35
C PHE A 72 -9.31 -11.84 -0.49
N ILE A 73 -9.71 -10.87 0.34
CA ILE A 73 -9.12 -9.52 0.34
C ILE A 73 -7.62 -9.59 0.67
N ALA A 74 -7.24 -10.36 1.69
CA ALA A 74 -5.84 -10.55 2.05
C ALA A 74 -5.03 -11.16 0.88
N ALA A 75 -5.57 -12.16 0.18
CA ALA A 75 -4.92 -12.77 -0.97
C ALA A 75 -4.73 -11.77 -2.13
N VAL A 76 -5.76 -10.98 -2.46
CA VAL A 76 -5.68 -9.94 -3.49
C VAL A 76 -4.63 -8.89 -3.13
N LEU A 77 -4.57 -8.45 -1.86
CA LEU A 77 -3.58 -7.49 -1.39
C LEU A 77 -2.15 -8.05 -1.51
N VAL A 78 -1.91 -9.29 -1.08
CA VAL A 78 -0.60 -9.95 -1.20
C VAL A 78 -0.16 -10.01 -2.66
N ILE A 79 -1.05 -10.45 -3.56
CA ILE A 79 -0.75 -10.52 -5.00
C ILE A 79 -0.41 -9.12 -5.55
N GLY A 80 -1.21 -8.11 -5.22
CA GLY A 80 -0.98 -6.72 -5.62
C GLY A 80 0.37 -6.18 -5.14
N LEU A 81 0.73 -6.42 -3.88
CA LEU A 81 1.99 -5.99 -3.29
C LEU A 81 3.20 -6.68 -3.92
N LEU A 82 3.10 -7.99 -4.22
CA LEU A 82 4.15 -8.72 -4.90
C LEU A 82 4.35 -8.23 -6.34
N ILE A 83 3.26 -7.94 -7.06
CA ILE A 83 3.31 -7.35 -8.39
C ILE A 83 3.97 -5.96 -8.33
N ASP A 84 3.62 -5.13 -7.35
CA ASP A 84 4.23 -3.81 -7.15
C ASP A 84 5.74 -3.92 -6.85
N LEU A 85 6.15 -4.82 -5.95
CA LEU A 85 7.57 -5.08 -5.68
C LEU A 85 8.32 -5.54 -6.93
N ARG A 86 7.70 -6.42 -7.74
CA ARG A 86 8.29 -6.88 -9.00
C ARG A 86 8.44 -5.75 -10.00
N LYS A 87 7.41 -4.92 -10.19
CA LYS A 87 7.44 -3.73 -11.07
C LYS A 87 8.55 -2.77 -10.64
N LYS A 88 8.67 -2.48 -9.34
CA LYS A 88 9.73 -1.62 -8.79
C LYS A 88 11.14 -2.17 -9.05
N ARG A 89 11.34 -3.49 -8.96
CA ARG A 89 12.64 -4.13 -9.28
C ARG A 89 12.96 -4.15 -10.77
N THR A 90 11.96 -4.06 -11.64
CA THR A 90 12.15 -4.06 -13.10
C THR A 90 11.91 -2.69 -13.74
N ALA A 91 11.89 -1.61 -12.95
CA ALA A 91 11.57 -0.27 -13.45
C ALA A 91 12.53 0.20 -14.56
N TRP A 92 13.80 -0.19 -14.51
CA TRP A 92 14.83 0.09 -15.51
C TRP A 92 14.64 -0.55 -16.91
N ARG A 93 13.63 -1.41 -17.10
CA ARG A 93 13.31 -2.07 -18.38
C ARG A 93 12.23 -1.31 -19.16
N ARG A 94 11.81 -0.16 -18.66
CA ARG A 94 10.89 0.76 -19.32
C ARG A 94 11.66 1.94 -19.87
#